data_AF-A0A918ZJ28-F1
#
_entry.id   AF-A0A918ZJ28-F1
#
_cell.length_a   1.000
_cell.length_b   1.000
_cell.length_c   1.000
_cell.angle_alpha   90.00
_cell.angle_beta   90.00
_cell.angle_gamma   90.00
#
_symmetry.space_group_name_H-M   'P 1'
#
loop_
_entity.id
_entity.type
_entity.pdbx_description
1 polymer ?
#
loop_
_entity_poly.entity_id
_entity_poly.type
_entity_poly.pdbx_seq_one_letter_code
_entity_poly.pdbx_strand_id
1 'polypeptide(L)'
;MDAYLTAAQRTSLRTDEGEIVVVTENRAYTGHARTYNLTVDDLHTYYVLAGRTPVLVHKSGEDPTSFSNLQPEDKLDWFKPIAPGTAMSRSGNYAYVARADGELIIGKRTAGHVSLAKGGKVLAAGEFKTKGGAVVYLDNKSGHYRPYGANAQTAAVDAFNNNGMDANGKYIAAWGAPDC
;
A
#
# COMPACT_ATOMS: atom_id res chain seq x y z
N MET A 1 -19.68 32.08 -9.55
CA MET A 1 -18.26 31.71 -9.71
C MET A 1 -18.18 30.23 -9.50
N ASP A 2 -18.15 29.51 -10.61
CA ASP A 2 -18.21 28.06 -10.68
C ASP A 2 -16.84 27.45 -10.39
N ALA A 3 -16.82 26.34 -9.67
CA ALA A 3 -15.73 25.38 -9.69
C ALA A 3 -16.33 23.98 -9.62
N TYR A 4 -16.31 23.31 -10.77
CA TYR A 4 -16.63 21.90 -10.94
C TYR A 4 -15.62 21.04 -10.16
N LEU A 5 -16.09 20.01 -9.45
CA LEU A 5 -15.30 18.82 -9.17
C LEU A 5 -15.82 17.68 -10.05
N THR A 6 -15.02 17.37 -11.06
CA THR A 6 -15.18 16.32 -12.04
C THR A 6 -14.90 14.95 -11.42
N ALA A 7 -15.62 13.95 -11.94
CA ALA A 7 -15.48 12.52 -11.70
C ALA A 7 -15.80 12.03 -10.27
N ALA A 8 -17.06 11.65 -10.05
CA ALA A 8 -17.33 10.51 -9.18
C ALA A 8 -16.55 9.32 -9.76
N GLN A 9 -15.41 8.99 -9.14
CA GLN A 9 -14.82 7.67 -9.26
C GLN A 9 -15.94 6.65 -9.09
N ARG A 10 -15.97 5.62 -9.93
CA ARG A 10 -16.93 4.52 -9.82
C ARG A 10 -16.70 3.78 -8.50
N THR A 11 -17.29 4.28 -7.43
CA THR A 11 -17.29 3.63 -6.13
C THR A 11 -18.12 2.36 -6.27
N SER A 12 -17.53 1.23 -5.90
CA SER A 12 -18.20 -0.06 -5.89
C SER A 12 -18.19 -0.64 -4.49
N LEU A 13 -19.26 -1.36 -4.15
CA LEU A 13 -19.37 -2.13 -2.92
C LEU A 13 -19.39 -3.61 -3.26
N ARG A 14 -19.05 -4.45 -2.28
CA ARG A 14 -19.11 -5.90 -2.43
C ARG A 14 -20.29 -6.46 -1.65
N THR A 15 -21.09 -7.33 -2.26
CA THR A 15 -22.13 -8.08 -1.57
C THR A 15 -21.51 -9.19 -0.72
N ASP A 16 -22.31 -9.77 0.17
CA ASP A 16 -21.96 -10.98 0.92
C ASP A 16 -21.71 -12.20 0.01
N GLU A 17 -22.32 -12.22 -1.17
CA GLU A 17 -22.06 -13.22 -2.23
C GLU A 17 -20.82 -12.90 -3.08
N GLY A 18 -20.14 -11.79 -2.78
CA GLY A 18 -18.89 -11.40 -3.42
C GLY A 18 -19.03 -10.63 -4.73
N GLU A 19 -20.25 -10.27 -5.13
CA GLU A 19 -20.57 -9.48 -6.34
C GLU A 19 -20.19 -8.02 -6.17
N ILE A 20 -19.76 -7.37 -7.25
CA ILE A 20 -19.46 -5.93 -7.29
C ILE A 20 -20.72 -5.16 -7.68
N VAL A 21 -21.23 -4.33 -6.77
CA VAL A 21 -22.35 -3.42 -7.04
C VAL A 21 -21.85 -1.98 -7.16
N VAL A 22 -22.40 -1.22 -8.11
CA VAL A 22 -22.00 0.17 -8.35
C VAL A 22 -22.83 1.11 -7.48
N VAL A 23 -22.17 2.02 -6.77
CA VAL A 23 -22.86 3.09 -6.04
C VAL A 23 -23.45 4.06 -7.06
N THR A 24 -24.78 4.12 -7.13
CA THR A 24 -25.51 4.93 -8.11
C THR A 24 -25.60 6.40 -7.70
N GLU A 25 -25.60 6.69 -6.41
CA GLU A 25 -25.69 8.05 -5.87
C GLU A 25 -25.05 8.10 -4.48
N ASN A 26 -24.41 9.22 -4.15
CA ASN A 26 -23.93 9.53 -2.81
C ASN A 26 -24.43 10.91 -2.42
N ARG A 27 -25.17 11.00 -1.31
CA ARG A 27 -25.68 12.26 -0.78
C ARG A 27 -25.08 12.52 0.59
N ALA A 28 -24.23 13.54 0.69
CA ALA A 28 -23.77 14.05 1.97
C ALA A 28 -24.99 14.52 2.80
N TYR A 29 -25.13 13.99 4.01
CA TYR A 29 -26.21 14.35 4.94
C TYR A 29 -25.62 14.92 6.22
N THR A 30 -26.07 16.12 6.59
CA THR A 30 -25.71 16.77 7.85
C THR A 30 -26.89 16.70 8.80
N GLY A 31 -26.73 15.97 9.90
CA GLY A 31 -27.70 15.91 10.98
C GLY A 31 -27.00 15.65 12.30
N HIS A 32 -27.52 16.22 13.39
CA HIS A 32 -27.01 15.93 14.74
C HIS A 32 -27.59 14.60 15.23
N ALA A 33 -26.86 13.51 15.00
CA ALA A 33 -27.14 12.19 15.56
C ALA A 33 -25.92 11.70 16.34
N ARG A 34 -26.16 11.08 17.50
CA ARG A 34 -25.08 10.43 18.26
C ARG A 34 -24.73 9.13 17.55
N THR A 35 -23.58 9.09 16.88
CA THR A 35 -23.06 7.89 16.22
C THR A 35 -22.17 7.11 17.18
N TYR A 36 -22.28 5.79 17.18
CA TYR A 36 -21.45 4.89 17.97
C TYR A 36 -20.62 4.04 17.01
N ASN A 37 -19.34 3.83 17.34
CA ASN A 37 -18.50 2.87 16.65
C ASN A 37 -18.57 1.54 17.41
N LEU A 38 -18.66 0.41 16.70
CA LEU A 38 -18.60 -0.91 17.32
C LEU A 38 -17.18 -1.45 17.25
N THR A 39 -16.71 -1.99 18.38
CA THR A 39 -15.54 -2.88 18.41
C THR A 39 -16.07 -4.31 18.35
N VAL A 40 -15.67 -5.06 17.33
CA VAL A 40 -15.95 -6.49 17.20
C VAL A 40 -14.60 -7.19 17.10
N ASP A 41 -14.32 -8.06 18.08
CA ASP A 41 -12.97 -8.57 18.37
C ASP A 41 -12.46 -9.56 17.31
N ASP A 42 -13.31 -10.47 16.82
CA ASP A 42 -12.83 -11.59 15.99
C ASP A 42 -13.37 -11.62 14.54
N LEU A 43 -14.57 -11.07 14.29
CA LEU A 43 -15.12 -10.91 12.93
C LEU A 43 -15.38 -9.43 12.67
N HIS A 44 -14.49 -8.77 11.93
CA HIS A 44 -14.61 -7.36 11.57
C HIS A 44 -15.67 -7.06 10.49
N THR A 45 -16.71 -7.88 10.47
CA THR A 45 -17.92 -7.74 9.68
C THR A 45 -19.08 -7.60 10.66
N TYR A 46 -19.68 -6.42 10.71
CA TYR A 46 -20.95 -6.22 11.40
C TYR A 46 -22.00 -5.72 10.41
N TYR A 47 -23.23 -6.14 10.62
CA TYR A 47 -24.36 -5.66 9.87
C TYR A 47 -24.84 -4.34 10.46
N VAL A 48 -24.92 -3.29 9.65
CA VAL A 48 -25.77 -2.14 9.95
C VAL A 48 -27.02 -2.23 9.09
N LEU A 49 -28.17 -2.02 9.72
CA LEU A 49 -29.44 -1.98 9.03
C LEU A 49 -29.65 -0.58 8.45
N ALA A 50 -29.54 -0.44 7.13
CA ALA A 50 -30.06 0.71 6.41
C ALA A 50 -31.55 0.46 6.13
N GLY A 51 -32.41 0.76 7.11
CA GLY A 51 -33.81 0.34 7.07
C GLY A 51 -33.94 -1.18 7.26
N ARG A 52 -34.32 -1.91 6.19
CA ARG A 52 -34.44 -3.40 6.21
C ARG A 52 -33.31 -4.11 5.45
N THR A 53 -32.41 -3.35 4.83
CA THR A 53 -31.34 -3.92 4.01
C THR A 53 -30.07 -4.06 4.85
N PRO A 54 -29.56 -5.29 5.04
CA PRO A 54 -28.27 -5.49 5.68
C PRO A 54 -27.16 -4.95 4.76
N VAL A 55 -26.33 -4.04 5.28
CA VAL A 55 -25.12 -3.58 4.58
C VAL A 55 -23.91 -4.25 5.22
N LEU A 56 -23.09 -4.89 4.39
CA LEU A 56 -21.81 -5.47 4.79
C LEU A 56 -20.81 -4.33 4.98
N VAL A 57 -20.46 -4.01 6.23
CA VAL A 57 -19.44 -3.01 6.55
C VAL A 57 -18.18 -3.73 7.02
N HIS A 58 -17.08 -3.53 6.30
CA HIS A 58 -15.75 -3.89 6.77
C HIS A 58 -15.18 -2.74 7.59
N LYS A 59 -14.94 -3.00 8.87
CA LYS A 59 -14.12 -2.13 9.71
C LYS A 59 -12.74 -2.74 9.78
N SER A 60 -11.88 -2.46 8.81
CA SER A 60 -10.46 -2.74 9.00
C SER A 60 -9.95 -1.89 10.17
N GLY A 61 -9.12 -2.47 11.05
CA GLY A 61 -8.13 -1.63 11.74
C GLY A 61 -7.37 -0.85 10.66
N GLU A 62 -7.08 0.42 10.90
CA GLU A 62 -6.51 1.29 9.85
C GLU A 62 -5.28 0.62 9.22
N ASP A 63 -5.37 0.27 7.93
CA ASP A 63 -4.23 -0.26 7.18
C ASP A 63 -3.08 0.75 7.32
N PRO A 64 -1.90 0.36 7.83
CA PRO A 64 -0.86 1.34 8.11
C PRO A 64 -0.46 2.08 6.85
N THR A 65 -0.47 3.41 6.92
CA THR A 65 -0.06 4.27 5.80
C THR A 65 1.44 4.54 5.79
N SER A 66 2.16 4.21 6.88
CA SER A 66 3.61 4.30 6.95
C SER A 66 4.19 3.34 7.98
N PHE A 67 5.44 2.92 7.75
CA PHE A 67 6.18 1.98 8.58
C PHE A 67 7.45 2.63 9.10
N SER A 68 7.67 2.55 10.40
CA SER A 68 8.87 3.05 11.07
C SER A 68 9.99 2.02 11.02
N ASN A 69 11.24 2.48 11.09
CA ASN A 69 12.37 1.58 11.31
C ASN A 69 12.24 0.94 12.70
N LEU A 70 12.18 -0.38 12.77
CA LEU A 70 12.09 -1.13 14.02
C LEU A 70 13.44 -1.29 14.74
N GLN A 71 14.56 -0.90 14.11
CA GLN A 71 15.91 -0.96 14.67
C GLN A 71 16.68 0.34 14.37
N PRO A 72 16.40 1.44 15.09
CA PRO A 72 17.03 2.74 14.87
C PRO A 72 18.52 2.79 15.23
N GLU A 73 19.02 1.82 16.00
CA GLU A 73 20.41 1.70 16.43
C GLU A 73 21.38 1.17 15.33
N ASP A 74 20.86 0.63 14.23
CA ASP A 74 21.69 0.14 13.14
C ASP A 74 22.42 1.30 12.43
N LYS A 75 23.73 1.11 12.20
CA LYS A 75 24.55 2.11 11.50
C LYS A 75 24.09 2.24 10.06
N LEU A 76 23.84 3.47 9.62
CA LEU A 76 23.57 3.77 8.23
C LEU A 76 24.84 3.55 7.41
N ASP A 77 24.80 2.53 6.54
CA ASP A 77 25.86 2.32 5.57
C ASP A 77 25.58 3.16 4.34
N TRP A 78 26.61 3.88 3.90
CA TRP A 78 26.54 4.60 2.63
C TRP A 78 26.38 3.61 1.48
N PHE A 79 25.38 3.85 0.64
CA PHE A 79 25.17 3.13 -0.61
C PHE A 79 24.98 4.12 -1.76
N LYS A 80 25.27 3.67 -2.97
CA LYS A 80 24.93 4.41 -4.19
C LYS A 80 23.56 3.93 -4.71
N PRO A 81 22.52 4.78 -4.75
CA PRO A 81 21.25 4.43 -5.36
C PRO A 81 21.41 4.03 -6.82
N ILE A 82 20.57 3.09 -7.27
CA ILE A 82 20.51 2.62 -8.64
C ILE A 82 19.33 3.33 -9.30
N ALA A 83 19.55 4.01 -10.43
CA ALA A 83 18.46 4.65 -11.15
C ALA A 83 17.50 3.59 -11.74
N PRO A 84 16.18 3.85 -11.80
CA PRO A 84 15.17 2.95 -12.41
C PRO A 84 15.59 2.39 -13.77
N GLY A 85 16.00 3.27 -14.72
CA GLY A 85 16.46 2.84 -16.04
C GLY A 85 17.71 1.94 -16.00
N THR A 86 18.59 2.13 -15.01
CA THR A 86 19.76 1.24 -14.81
C THR A 86 19.33 -0.13 -14.29
N ALA A 87 18.36 -0.20 -13.37
CA ALA A 87 17.81 -1.46 -12.90
C ALA A 87 17.10 -2.22 -14.04
N MET A 88 16.35 -1.49 -14.89
CA MET A 88 15.60 -2.07 -16.00
C MET A 88 16.49 -2.56 -17.16
N SER A 89 17.65 -1.94 -17.38
CA SER A 89 18.60 -2.39 -18.43
C SER A 89 19.34 -3.70 -18.09
N ARG A 90 19.16 -4.24 -16.89
CA ARG A 90 19.84 -5.45 -16.41
C ARG A 90 18.80 -6.44 -15.90
N SER A 91 19.15 -7.73 -15.91
CA SER A 91 18.40 -8.71 -15.13
C SER A 91 19.03 -8.82 -13.76
N GLY A 92 18.24 -8.73 -12.70
CA GLY A 92 18.78 -8.74 -11.35
C GLY A 92 17.70 -8.70 -10.27
N ASN A 93 18.14 -8.94 -9.04
CA ASN A 93 17.34 -8.77 -7.83
C ASN A 93 17.83 -7.53 -7.08
N TYR A 94 16.90 -6.71 -6.62
CA TYR A 94 17.16 -5.41 -6.03
C TYR A 94 16.33 -5.24 -4.76
N ALA A 95 16.79 -4.37 -3.87
CA ALA A 95 16.00 -3.88 -2.74
C ALA A 95 15.40 -2.52 -3.11
N TYR A 96 14.21 -2.22 -2.58
CA TYR A 96 13.57 -0.93 -2.79
C TYR A 96 12.95 -0.36 -1.50
N VAL A 97 12.81 0.96 -1.49
CA VAL A 97 12.02 1.72 -0.52
C VAL A 97 11.19 2.77 -1.26
N ALA A 98 9.91 2.87 -0.93
CA ALA A 98 9.02 3.96 -1.34
C ALA A 98 8.84 4.93 -0.16
N ARG A 99 9.17 6.20 -0.36
CA ARG A 99 9.05 7.25 0.65
C ARG A 99 7.74 8.04 0.52
N ALA A 100 7.42 8.79 1.57
CA ALA A 100 6.19 9.59 1.65
C ALA A 100 6.12 10.72 0.60
N ASP A 101 7.26 11.16 0.07
CA ASP A 101 7.36 12.12 -1.04
C ASP A 101 7.18 11.48 -2.43
N GLY A 102 6.91 10.17 -2.49
CA GLY A 102 6.77 9.41 -3.73
C GLY A 102 8.11 8.98 -4.33
N GLU A 103 9.24 9.26 -3.68
CA GLU A 103 10.56 8.86 -4.16
C GLU A 103 10.74 7.34 -4.05
N LEU A 104 11.07 6.69 -5.18
CA LEU A 104 11.49 5.30 -5.23
C LEU A 104 13.01 5.22 -5.13
N ILE A 105 13.50 4.65 -4.03
CA ILE A 105 14.91 4.37 -3.84
C ILE A 105 15.19 2.90 -4.15
N ILE A 106 16.09 2.66 -5.10
CA ILE A 106 16.54 1.31 -5.47
C ILE A 106 17.98 1.11 -5.03
N GLY A 107 18.26 -0.03 -4.42
CA GLY A 107 19.60 -0.46 -4.04
C GLY A 107 19.91 -1.88 -4.51
N LYS A 108 21.16 -2.30 -4.28
CA LYS A 108 21.50 -3.72 -4.35
C LYS A 108 20.61 -4.49 -3.36
N ARG A 109 20.29 -5.75 -3.65
CA ARG A 109 19.54 -6.61 -2.71
C ARG A 109 20.17 -6.70 -1.31
N THR A 110 21.49 -6.54 -1.22
CA THR A 110 22.24 -6.56 0.04
C THR A 110 22.29 -5.21 0.75
N ALA A 111 21.75 -4.14 0.15
CA ALA A 111 21.64 -2.85 0.82
C ALA A 111 20.54 -2.94 1.88
N GLY A 112 20.86 -2.58 3.13
CA GLY A 112 19.86 -2.56 4.18
C GLY A 112 18.75 -1.55 3.88
N HIS A 113 17.48 -1.95 4.03
CA HIS A 113 16.32 -1.08 3.78
C HIS A 113 16.33 0.20 4.64
N VAL A 114 16.93 0.14 5.84
CA VAL A 114 17.15 1.31 6.72
C VAL A 114 18.09 2.32 6.08
N SER A 115 19.17 1.84 5.46
CA SER A 115 20.09 2.70 4.72
C SER A 115 19.41 3.32 3.51
N LEU A 116 18.62 2.54 2.76
CA LEU A 116 17.80 3.06 1.64
C LEU A 116 16.83 4.15 2.08
N ALA A 117 16.19 3.97 3.22
CA ALA A 117 15.26 4.91 3.81
C ALA A 117 15.92 6.10 4.52
N LYS A 118 17.26 6.10 4.66
CA LYS A 118 18.02 7.04 5.52
C LYS A 118 17.47 7.09 6.96
N GLY A 119 16.99 5.95 7.46
CA GLY A 119 16.34 5.81 8.77
C GLY A 119 14.93 6.40 8.87
N GLY A 120 14.39 7.01 7.81
CA GLY A 120 13.05 7.60 7.79
C GLY A 120 11.92 6.57 7.76
N LYS A 121 10.68 7.04 7.90
CA LYS A 121 9.49 6.21 7.64
C LYS A 121 9.37 5.90 6.15
N VAL A 122 8.79 4.74 5.84
CA VAL A 122 8.54 4.31 4.46
C VAL A 122 7.05 4.02 4.26
N LEU A 123 6.54 4.24 3.06
CA LEU A 123 5.20 3.78 2.69
C LEU A 123 5.24 2.29 2.33
N ALA A 124 6.32 1.87 1.67
CA ALA A 124 6.57 0.48 1.32
C ALA A 124 8.09 0.20 1.23
N ALA A 125 8.45 -1.07 1.37
CA ALA A 125 9.82 -1.55 1.27
C ALA A 125 9.81 -3.05 0.98
N GLY A 126 10.75 -3.51 0.17
CA GLY A 126 10.81 -4.92 -0.20
C GLY A 126 11.93 -5.26 -1.17
N GLU A 127 11.80 -6.39 -1.84
CA GLU A 127 12.67 -6.81 -2.93
C GLU A 127 11.88 -6.82 -4.26
N PHE A 128 12.59 -6.64 -5.37
CA PHE A 128 12.02 -6.82 -6.71
C PHE A 128 13.02 -7.41 -7.68
N LYS A 129 12.51 -7.94 -8.80
CA LYS A 129 13.30 -8.56 -9.86
C LYS A 129 13.00 -7.93 -11.22
N THR A 130 14.06 -7.66 -11.96
CA THR A 130 13.97 -7.29 -13.37
C THR A 130 14.47 -8.42 -14.26
N LYS A 131 13.87 -8.56 -15.44
CA LYS A 131 14.33 -9.45 -16.50
C LYS A 131 13.91 -8.89 -17.85
N GLY A 132 14.86 -8.79 -18.79
CA GLY A 132 14.57 -8.38 -20.17
C GLY A 132 13.87 -7.02 -20.29
N GLY A 133 14.21 -6.04 -19.46
CA GLY A 133 13.56 -4.72 -19.50
C GLY A 133 12.21 -4.62 -18.80
N ALA A 134 11.80 -5.65 -18.04
CA ALA A 134 10.53 -5.66 -17.32
C ALA A 134 10.74 -5.94 -15.82
N VAL A 135 9.87 -5.38 -14.98
CA VAL A 135 9.66 -5.88 -13.62
C VAL A 135 8.84 -7.15 -13.72
N VAL A 136 9.40 -8.25 -13.20
CA VAL A 136 8.73 -9.55 -13.26
C VAL A 136 8.16 -9.99 -11.91
N TYR A 137 8.58 -9.31 -10.84
CA TYR A 137 8.21 -9.65 -9.46
C TYR A 137 8.60 -8.48 -8.53
N LEU A 138 7.75 -8.19 -7.55
CA LEU A 138 8.10 -7.40 -6.36
C LEU A 138 7.32 -7.90 -5.15
N ASP A 139 7.84 -7.67 -3.95
CA ASP A 139 7.22 -8.09 -2.68
C ASP A 139 7.38 -7.04 -1.57
N ASN A 140 6.85 -7.30 -0.37
CA ASN A 140 7.11 -6.52 0.85
C ASN A 140 8.30 -7.04 1.68
N LYS A 141 9.20 -7.85 1.10
CA LYS A 141 10.26 -8.50 1.86
C LYS A 141 11.35 -7.52 2.26
N SER A 142 11.16 -6.85 3.40
CA SER A 142 12.13 -5.94 4.00
C SER A 142 12.51 -6.38 5.41
N GLY A 143 13.77 -6.15 5.78
CA GLY A 143 14.28 -6.57 7.10
C GLY A 143 13.56 -5.85 8.26
N HIS A 144 13.77 -4.54 8.37
CA HIS A 144 13.40 -3.77 9.58
C HIS A 144 12.07 -3.02 9.47
N TYR A 145 11.45 -2.94 8.29
CA TYR A 145 10.19 -2.21 8.09
C TYR A 145 8.97 -3.12 8.02
N ARG A 146 9.12 -4.30 7.39
CA ARG A 146 8.09 -5.34 7.28
C ARG A 146 6.69 -4.78 6.95
N PRO A 147 6.54 -4.00 5.87
CA PRO A 147 5.28 -3.37 5.54
C PRO A 147 4.24 -4.41 5.14
N TYR A 148 2.97 -4.13 5.36
CA TYR A 148 1.85 -5.03 5.08
C TYR A 148 0.57 -4.25 4.75
N GLY A 149 -0.47 -4.94 4.31
CA GLY A 149 -1.77 -4.34 4.01
C GLY A 149 -1.83 -3.65 2.64
N ALA A 150 -3.03 -3.19 2.28
CA ALA A 150 -3.30 -2.68 0.93
C ALA A 150 -2.56 -1.36 0.67
N ASN A 151 -2.42 -0.51 1.68
CA ASN A 151 -1.71 0.77 1.57
C ASN A 151 -0.23 0.57 1.19
N ALA A 152 0.45 -0.42 1.78
CA ALA A 152 1.84 -0.74 1.42
C ALA A 152 1.97 -1.26 -0.02
N GLN A 153 1.04 -2.14 -0.44
CA GLN A 153 1.02 -2.66 -1.80
C GLN A 153 0.79 -1.54 -2.82
N THR A 154 -0.23 -0.70 -2.61
CA THR A 154 -0.54 0.44 -3.48
C THR A 154 0.65 1.39 -3.58
N ALA A 155 1.25 1.77 -2.46
CA ALA A 155 2.42 2.64 -2.45
C ALA A 155 3.62 2.04 -3.19
N ALA A 156 3.83 0.72 -3.10
CA ALA A 156 4.88 0.05 -3.86
C ALA A 156 4.60 0.11 -5.37
N VAL A 157 3.40 -0.28 -5.80
CA VAL A 157 3.02 -0.30 -7.22
C VAL A 157 3.07 1.10 -7.82
N ASP A 158 2.54 2.11 -7.14
CA ASP A 158 2.54 3.50 -7.59
C ASP A 158 3.96 4.05 -7.71
N ALA A 159 4.83 3.80 -6.72
CA ALA A 159 6.22 4.26 -6.76
C ALA A 159 6.97 3.71 -7.99
N PHE A 160 6.73 2.44 -8.35
CA PHE A 160 7.32 1.84 -9.54
C PHE A 160 6.74 2.42 -10.83
N ASN A 161 5.41 2.48 -10.94
CA ASN A 161 4.73 2.98 -12.13
C ASN A 161 5.08 4.45 -12.40
N ASN A 162 5.15 5.29 -11.38
CA ASN A 162 5.56 6.70 -11.47
C ASN A 162 7.02 6.86 -11.94
N ASN A 163 7.84 5.81 -11.82
CA ASN A 163 9.23 5.76 -12.29
C ASN A 163 9.39 4.98 -13.60
N GLY A 164 8.29 4.71 -14.33
CA GLY A 164 8.31 4.03 -15.62
C GLY A 164 8.59 2.52 -15.52
N MET A 165 8.38 1.92 -14.36
CA MET A 165 8.58 0.50 -14.11
C MET A 165 7.21 -0.15 -13.90
N ASP A 166 6.66 -0.81 -14.92
CA ASP A 166 5.33 -1.44 -14.82
C ASP A 166 5.31 -2.55 -13.76
N ALA A 167 4.62 -2.29 -12.65
CA ALA A 167 4.49 -3.19 -11.50
C ALA A 167 3.07 -3.79 -11.37
N ASN A 168 2.17 -3.49 -12.30
CA ASN A 168 0.77 -3.91 -12.20
C ASN A 168 0.66 -5.45 -12.23
N GLY A 169 0.03 -6.01 -11.20
CA GLY A 169 -0.12 -7.45 -11.03
C GLY A 169 1.19 -8.21 -10.79
N LYS A 170 2.30 -7.52 -10.45
CA LYS A 170 3.60 -8.15 -10.15
C LYS A 170 3.89 -8.29 -8.66
N TYR A 171 3.07 -7.65 -7.83
CA TYR A 171 3.25 -7.62 -6.39
C TYR A 171 2.75 -8.90 -5.75
N ILE A 172 3.59 -9.55 -4.94
CA ILE A 172 3.25 -10.75 -4.17
C ILE A 172 3.68 -10.51 -2.72
N ALA A 173 2.73 -10.43 -1.80
CA ALA A 173 3.04 -10.26 -0.39
C ALA A 173 3.79 -11.49 0.16
N ALA A 174 4.97 -11.27 0.72
CA ALA A 174 5.74 -12.26 1.46
C ALA A 174 5.17 -12.51 2.86
N TRP A 175 4.44 -11.54 3.42
CA TRP A 175 3.72 -11.64 4.70
C TRP A 175 2.53 -10.69 4.77
N GLY A 176 1.57 -11.03 5.63
CA GLY A 176 0.44 -10.17 6.01
C GLY A 176 0.71 -9.34 7.26
N ALA A 177 -0.35 -8.78 7.85
CA ALA A 177 -0.28 -8.18 9.17
C ALA A 177 0.26 -9.22 10.19
N PRO A 178 1.06 -8.79 11.19
CA PRO A 178 1.40 -9.69 12.29
C PRO A 178 0.11 -10.16 12.97
N ASP A 179 0.05 -11.44 13.33
CA ASP A 179 -1.07 -11.97 14.12
C ASP A 179 -1.16 -11.16 15.42
N CYS A 180 -2.32 -10.54 15.66
CA CYS A 180 -2.62 -9.75 16.85
C CYS A 180 -2.89 -10.65 18.06
#